data_AF-A0AAI8DKA5-F1
#
_entry.id   AF-A0AAI8DKA5-F1
#
_cell.length_a   1.000
_cell.length_b   1.000
_cell.length_c   1.000
_cell.angle_alpha   90.00
_cell.angle_beta   90.00
_cell.angle_gamma   90.00
#
_symmetry.space_group_name_H-M   'P 1'
#
loop_
_entity.id
_entity.type
_entity.pdbx_description
1 polymer ?
#
loop_
_entity_poly.entity_id
_entity_poly.type
_entity_poly.pdbx_seq_one_letter_code
_entity_poly.pdbx_strand_id
1 'polypeptide(L)'
;MFKFFKRKQLSQDVTHEKLEMDGMTIVDAYYIQDDQVELYKKDRERYSDALIYILSQYFSDVDRMFENTDDGEAIVAFQNGEPRKCIYLNPETIDQLRIYEQELPLKQSILKICNLENDI
;
A
#
# COMPACT_ATOMS: atom_id res chain seq x y z
N MET A 1 10.37 -8.42 5.29
CA MET A 1 9.63 -7.35 5.97
C MET A 1 10.43 -6.06 5.85
N PHE A 2 9.81 -5.02 5.32
CA PHE A 2 10.30 -3.66 5.28
C PHE A 2 10.45 -3.11 6.69
N LYS A 3 11.48 -2.29 6.89
CA LYS A 3 11.68 -1.51 8.11
C LYS A 3 11.28 -0.08 7.79
N PHE A 4 10.25 0.40 8.49
CA PHE A 4 9.65 1.69 8.18
C PHE A 4 9.09 2.39 9.42
N PHE A 5 8.91 3.70 9.31
CA PHE A 5 8.21 4.55 10.29
C PHE A 5 7.22 5.47 9.59
N LYS A 6 6.06 5.69 10.21
CA LYS A 6 5.07 6.64 9.68
C LYS A 6 5.57 8.07 9.89
N ARG A 7 5.66 8.88 8.83
CA ARG A 7 6.22 10.24 8.88
C ARG A 7 5.52 11.11 9.94
N LYS A 8 4.20 10.98 10.08
CA LYS A 8 3.41 11.77 11.05
C LYS A 8 3.76 11.50 12.50
N GLN A 9 4.11 10.25 12.85
CA GLN A 9 4.49 9.89 14.22
C GLN A 9 5.75 10.64 14.68
N LEU A 10 6.64 10.99 13.76
CA LEU A 10 7.88 11.73 14.05
C LEU A 10 7.67 13.26 14.09
N SER A 11 6.66 13.78 13.37
CA SER A 11 6.38 15.22 13.30
C SER A 11 5.67 15.80 14.52
N GLN A 12 5.15 14.96 15.43
CA GLN A 12 4.49 15.41 16.65
C GLN A 12 5.48 15.81 17.77
N ASP A 13 6.76 15.44 17.63
CA ASP A 13 7.77 15.67 18.67
C ASP A 13 8.74 16.82 18.37
N VAL A 14 8.84 17.33 17.13
CA VAL A 14 9.80 18.38 16.77
C VAL A 14 9.24 19.31 15.70
N THR A 15 9.49 20.62 15.87
CA THR A 15 9.26 21.71 14.90
C THR A 15 9.54 21.31 13.45
N HIS A 16 8.73 21.86 12.52
CA HIS A 16 8.66 21.63 11.07
C HIS A 16 9.99 21.69 10.27
N GLU A 17 10.99 20.90 10.62
CA GLU A 17 12.13 20.57 9.78
C GLU A 17 11.94 19.17 9.21
N LYS A 18 12.37 18.97 7.96
CA LYS A 18 12.54 17.62 7.41
C LYS A 18 13.49 16.89 8.36
N LEU A 19 12.96 16.00 9.19
CA LEU A 19 13.75 15.04 9.95
C LEU A 19 14.41 14.12 8.93
N GLU A 20 15.62 14.45 8.50
CA GLU A 20 16.47 13.51 7.80
C GLU A 20 16.87 12.43 8.81
N MET A 21 16.30 11.23 8.65
CA MET A 21 16.67 10.06 9.45
C MET A 21 17.82 9.37 8.74
N ASP A 22 18.98 9.29 9.39
CA ASP A 22 20.16 8.65 8.82
C ASP A 22 19.86 7.18 8.44
N GLY A 23 20.23 6.81 7.21
CA GLY A 23 19.95 5.49 6.62
C GLY A 23 18.48 5.23 6.23
N MET A 24 17.63 6.26 6.17
CA MET A 24 16.24 6.15 5.73
C MET A 24 15.81 7.25 4.77
N THR A 25 15.02 6.86 3.78
CA THR A 25 14.46 7.74 2.77
C THR A 25 12.95 7.86 2.95
N ILE A 26 12.42 9.08 2.79
CA ILE A 26 10.98 9.32 2.76
C ILE A 26 10.43 8.87 1.40
N VAL A 27 9.48 7.93 1.44
CA VAL A 27 8.63 7.56 0.30
C VAL A 27 7.19 7.74 0.74
N ASP A 28 6.51 8.74 0.15
CA ASP A 28 5.13 9.10 0.48
C ASP A 28 4.94 9.43 1.98
N ALA A 29 4.11 8.68 2.71
CA ALA A 29 3.83 8.88 4.12
C ALA A 29 4.83 8.16 5.07
N TYR A 30 5.87 7.50 4.53
CA TYR A 30 6.72 6.58 5.30
C TYR A 30 8.22 6.86 5.12
N TYR A 31 8.98 6.77 6.22
CA TYR A 31 10.42 6.58 6.18
C TYR A 31 10.71 5.10 5.97
N ILE A 32 11.59 4.76 5.02
CA ILE A 32 11.93 3.38 4.65
C ILE A 32 13.46 3.27 4.64
N GLN A 33 14.01 2.14 5.12
CA GLN A 33 15.46 1.91 5.04
C GLN A 33 15.97 2.00 3.59
N ASP A 34 17.09 2.70 3.41
CA ASP A 34 17.61 3.07 2.08
C ASP A 34 17.84 1.86 1.17
N ASP A 35 18.35 0.76 1.73
CA ASP A 35 18.60 -0.49 1.01
C ASP A 35 17.31 -1.22 0.58
N GLN A 36 16.14 -0.78 1.07
CA GLN A 36 14.84 -1.36 0.76
C GLN A 36 13.95 -0.46 -0.10
N VAL A 37 14.32 0.82 -0.31
CA VAL A 37 13.49 1.83 -1.01
C VAL A 37 13.10 1.38 -2.41
N GLU A 38 14.08 0.95 -3.21
CA GLU A 38 13.84 0.59 -4.61
C GLU A 38 13.02 -0.70 -4.73
N LEU A 39 13.23 -1.65 -3.81
CA LEU A 39 12.39 -2.84 -3.73
C LEU A 39 10.96 -2.49 -3.36
N TYR A 40 10.77 -1.63 -2.35
CA TYR A 40 9.45 -1.16 -1.95
C TYR A 40 8.70 -0.50 -3.10
N LYS A 41 9.33 0.46 -3.80
CA LYS A 41 8.72 1.14 -4.96
C LYS A 41 8.33 0.12 -6.04
N LYS A 42 9.24 -0.79 -6.40
CA LYS A 42 8.99 -1.81 -7.42
C LYS A 42 7.80 -2.70 -7.06
N ASP A 43 7.79 -3.21 -5.82
CA ASP A 43 6.71 -4.08 -5.36
C ASP A 43 5.39 -3.31 -5.26
N ARG A 44 5.42 -2.05 -4.80
CA ARG A 44 4.26 -1.18 -4.73
C ARG A 44 3.58 -0.98 -6.09
N GLU A 45 4.35 -0.69 -7.14
CA GLU A 45 3.81 -0.56 -8.50
C GLU A 45 3.26 -1.90 -9.04
N ARG A 46 3.99 -3.01 -8.82
CA ARG A 46 3.52 -4.34 -9.23
C ARG A 46 2.18 -4.69 -8.58
N TYR A 47 2.04 -4.43 -7.29
CA TYR A 47 0.83 -4.73 -6.55
C TYR A 47 -0.30 -3.75 -6.85
N SER A 48 -0.01 -2.47 -7.11
CA SER A 48 -1.05 -1.52 -7.54
C SER A 48 -1.70 -1.98 -8.83
N ASP A 49 -0.91 -2.36 -9.82
CA ASP A 49 -1.44 -2.79 -11.12
C ASP A 49 -2.28 -4.07 -10.99
N ALA A 50 -1.80 -5.01 -10.19
CA ALA A 50 -2.51 -6.27 -9.94
C ALA A 50 -3.82 -6.05 -9.14
N LEU A 51 -3.79 -5.17 -8.13
CA LEU A 51 -4.97 -4.80 -7.34
C LEU A 51 -6.04 -4.16 -8.22
N ILE A 52 -5.66 -3.18 -9.06
CA ILE A 52 -6.58 -2.53 -10.01
C ILE A 52 -7.19 -3.60 -10.91
N TYR A 53 -6.35 -4.40 -11.59
CA TYR A 53 -6.84 -5.41 -12.52
C TYR A 53 -7.81 -6.41 -11.89
N ILE A 54 -7.52 -6.90 -10.69
CA ILE A 54 -8.36 -7.89 -10.01
C ILE A 54 -9.64 -7.24 -9.49
N LEU A 55 -9.56 -6.09 -8.83
CA LEU A 55 -10.72 -5.43 -8.25
C LEU A 55 -11.71 -4.97 -9.33
N SER A 56 -11.24 -4.59 -10.52
CA SER A 56 -12.12 -4.26 -11.65
C SER A 56 -12.94 -5.45 -12.18
N GLN A 57 -12.68 -6.67 -11.73
CA GLN A 57 -13.53 -7.85 -12.00
C GLN A 57 -14.74 -7.94 -11.06
N TYR A 58 -14.70 -7.23 -9.91
CA TYR A 58 -15.71 -7.31 -8.85
C TYR A 58 -16.45 -5.99 -8.61
N PHE A 59 -15.84 -4.86 -8.96
CA PHE A 59 -16.35 -3.53 -8.69
C PHE A 59 -16.53 -2.75 -9.99
N SER A 60 -17.50 -1.83 -10.00
CA SER A 60 -17.81 -1.00 -11.18
C SER A 60 -16.69 -0.03 -11.54
N ASP A 61 -15.92 0.41 -10.55
CA ASP A 61 -14.86 1.39 -10.73
C ASP A 61 -13.74 1.17 -9.71
N VAL A 62 -12.50 1.42 -10.10
CA VAL A 62 -11.32 1.22 -9.25
C VAL A 62 -10.28 2.28 -9.60
N ASP A 63 -9.93 3.09 -8.61
CA ASP A 63 -8.97 4.18 -8.76
C ASP A 63 -7.76 4.01 -7.84
N ARG A 64 -6.63 4.52 -8.31
CA ARG A 64 -5.44 4.74 -7.49
C ARG A 64 -5.51 6.17 -6.95
N MET A 65 -5.70 6.30 -5.65
CA MET A 65 -5.86 7.59 -4.99
C MET A 65 -4.61 7.94 -4.18
N PHE A 66 -4.03 9.09 -4.52
CA PHE A 66 -3.00 9.75 -3.74
C PHE A 66 -3.65 10.88 -2.96
N GLU A 67 -4.54 10.54 -2.04
CA GLU A 67 -4.93 11.52 -1.04
C GLU A 67 -3.72 11.68 -0.12
N ASN A 68 -3.26 12.90 0.14
CA ASN A 68 -2.20 13.21 1.12
C ASN A 68 -2.67 12.86 2.56
N THR A 69 -3.15 11.65 2.74
CA THR A 69 -3.62 11.06 3.97
C THR A 69 -2.41 10.64 4.78
N ASP A 70 -2.64 10.45 6.07
CA ASP A 70 -1.59 9.95 6.94
C ASP A 70 -1.09 8.57 6.49
N ASP A 71 -1.93 7.78 5.82
CA ASP A 71 -1.68 6.38 5.44
C ASP A 71 -1.14 6.21 4.00
N GLY A 72 -0.98 7.32 3.29
CA GLY A 72 -0.37 7.37 1.96
C GLY A 72 -1.30 6.87 0.85
N GLU A 73 -0.68 6.44 -0.22
CA GLU A 73 -1.33 5.99 -1.44
C GLU A 73 -2.20 4.74 -1.25
N ALA A 74 -3.34 4.66 -1.94
CA ALA A 74 -4.26 3.53 -1.86
C ALA A 74 -4.90 3.17 -3.21
N ILE A 75 -5.34 1.91 -3.33
CA ILE A 75 -6.28 1.47 -4.36
C ILE A 75 -7.69 1.42 -3.76
N VAL A 76 -8.61 2.18 -4.34
CA VAL A 76 -9.99 2.31 -3.87
C VAL A 76 -10.93 1.76 -4.92
N ALA A 77 -11.78 0.81 -4.53
CA ALA A 77 -12.80 0.25 -5.39
C ALA A 77 -14.19 0.75 -4.99
N PHE A 78 -14.99 1.12 -5.98
CA PHE A 78 -16.30 1.76 -5.81
C PHE A 78 -17.42 0.89 -6.38
N GLN A 79 -18.59 0.97 -5.73
CA GLN A 79 -19.83 0.41 -6.25
C GLN A 79 -20.92 1.47 -6.19
N ASN A 80 -21.48 1.83 -7.35
CA ASN A 80 -22.50 2.86 -7.48
C ASN A 80 -22.04 4.23 -6.92
N GLY A 81 -20.77 4.59 -7.14
CA GLY A 81 -20.18 5.84 -6.67
C GLY A 81 -19.74 5.86 -5.21
N GLU A 82 -20.01 4.79 -4.45
CA GLU A 82 -19.63 4.68 -3.03
C GLU A 82 -18.38 3.80 -2.86
N PRO A 83 -17.37 4.22 -2.07
CA PRO A 83 -16.19 3.41 -1.82
C PRO A 83 -16.56 2.17 -1.02
N ARG A 84 -16.15 1.00 -1.52
CA ARG A 84 -16.41 -0.32 -0.90
C ARG A 84 -15.16 -0.99 -0.37
N LYS A 85 -14.02 -0.74 -0.99
CA LYS A 85 -12.72 -1.24 -0.55
C LYS A 85 -11.70 -0.12 -0.69
N CYS A 86 -10.80 -0.04 0.28
CA CYS A 86 -9.65 0.85 0.26
C CYS A 86 -8.46 0.04 0.76
N ILE A 87 -7.47 -0.15 -0.10
CA ILE A 87 -6.28 -0.96 0.16
C ILE A 87 -5.07 -0.03 0.07
N TYR A 88 -4.51 0.33 1.22
CA TYR A 88 -3.32 1.17 1.28
C TYR A 88 -2.10 0.45 0.72
N LEU A 89 -1.32 1.12 -0.10
CA LEU A 89 -0.09 0.62 -0.69
C LEU A 89 1.12 0.87 0.21
N ASN A 90 0.92 0.78 1.54
CA ASN A 90 1.93 1.02 2.55
C ASN A 90 2.87 -0.20 2.75
N PRO A 91 4.04 -0.04 3.38
CA PRO A 91 5.02 -1.12 3.50
C PRO A 91 4.48 -2.39 4.15
N GLU A 92 3.58 -2.28 5.14
CA GLU A 92 2.93 -3.42 5.80
C GLU A 92 2.07 -4.22 4.81
N THR A 93 1.24 -3.55 4.02
CA THR A 93 0.38 -4.19 3.02
C THR A 93 1.21 -4.85 1.92
N ILE A 94 2.27 -4.17 1.46
CA ILE A 94 3.18 -4.73 0.45
C ILE A 94 3.89 -5.98 1.00
N ASP A 95 4.39 -5.96 2.24
CA ASP A 95 4.96 -7.14 2.87
C ASP A 95 3.94 -8.28 3.01
N GLN A 96 2.72 -7.96 3.42
CA GLN A 96 1.68 -8.97 3.60
C GLN A 96 1.34 -9.68 2.29
N LEU A 97 1.28 -8.93 1.17
CA LEU A 97 1.11 -9.51 -0.17
C LEU A 97 2.30 -10.38 -0.58
N ARG A 98 3.54 -9.96 -0.32
CA ARG A 98 4.74 -10.75 -0.58
C ARG A 98 4.76 -12.06 0.22
N ILE A 99 4.24 -12.03 1.46
CA ILE A 99 4.12 -13.22 2.30
C ILE A 99 3.07 -14.16 1.73
N TYR A 100 1.88 -13.67 1.38
CA TYR A 100 0.84 -14.50 0.78
C TYR A 100 1.28 -15.11 -0.55
N GLU A 101 2.02 -14.37 -1.38
CA GLU A 101 2.52 -14.86 -2.66
C GLU A 101 3.56 -15.99 -2.56
N GLN A 102 4.15 -16.22 -1.38
CA GLN A 102 5.03 -17.39 -1.18
C GLN A 102 4.24 -18.70 -1.16
N GLU A 103 2.95 -18.65 -0.85
CA GLU A 103 2.10 -19.82 -0.64
C GLU A 103 0.92 -19.87 -1.63
N LEU A 104 0.51 -18.73 -2.17
CA LEU A 104 -0.68 -18.57 -3.01
C LEU A 104 -0.31 -17.86 -4.32
N PRO A 105 -0.98 -18.18 -5.44
CA PRO A 105 -0.82 -17.35 -6.63
C PRO A 105 -1.28 -15.90 -6.36
N LEU A 106 -0.73 -14.95 -7.12
CA LEU A 106 -0.96 -13.51 -6.91
C LEU A 106 -2.45 -13.14 -6.80
N LYS A 107 -3.31 -13.72 -7.65
CA LYS A 107 -4.75 -13.45 -7.61
C LYS A 107 -5.35 -13.81 -6.25
N GLN A 108 -5.05 -15.00 -5.74
CA GLN A 108 -5.55 -15.47 -4.44
C GLN A 108 -4.97 -14.63 -3.29
N SER A 109 -3.70 -14.25 -3.37
CA SER A 109 -3.07 -13.35 -2.38
C SER A 109 -3.80 -12.01 -2.29
N ILE A 110 -4.19 -11.46 -3.44
CA ILE A 110 -4.94 -10.19 -3.50
C ILE A 110 -6.39 -10.38 -3.02
N LEU A 111 -7.08 -11.45 -3.41
CA LEU A 111 -8.43 -11.71 -2.90
C LEU A 111 -8.43 -11.88 -1.38
N LYS A 112 -7.40 -12.53 -0.83
CA LYS A 112 -7.20 -12.64 0.61
C LYS A 112 -7.02 -11.29 1.28
N ILE A 113 -6.12 -10.43 0.78
CA ILE A 113 -5.91 -9.12 1.42
C ILE A 113 -7.14 -8.21 1.31
N CYS A 114 -7.90 -8.35 0.22
CA CYS A 114 -9.14 -7.60 0.02
C CYS A 114 -10.35 -8.19 0.78
N ASN A 115 -10.20 -9.33 1.45
CA ASN A 115 -11.29 -10.11 2.05
C ASN A 115 -12.42 -10.41 1.04
N LEU A 116 -12.04 -10.98 -0.11
CA LEU A 116 -12.93 -11.35 -1.23
C LEU A 116 -12.84 -12.85 -1.57
N GLU A 117 -12.23 -13.68 -0.71
CA GLU A 117 -12.02 -15.12 -0.96
C GLU A 117 -13.33 -15.90 -1.09
N ASN A 118 -14.43 -15.39 -0.52
CA ASN A 118 -15.74 -16.03 -0.55
C ASN A 118 -16.68 -15.49 -1.66
N ASP A 119 -16.24 -14.49 -2.43
CA ASP A 119 -17.03 -13.88 -3.51
C ASP A 119 -16.76 -14.55 -4.88
N ILE A 120 -16.25 -15.79 -4.86
CA ILE A 120 -15.91 -16.63 -6.02
C ILE A 120 -16.87 -17.81 -6.11
#